data_AF-A0A6A5AM33-F1
#
_entry.id   AF-A0A6A5AM33-F1
#
_cell.length_a   1.000
_cell.length_b   1.000
_cell.length_c   1.000
_cell.angle_alpha   90.00
_cell.angle_beta   90.00
_cell.angle_gamma   90.00
#
_symmetry.space_group_name_H-M   'P 1'
#
loop_
_entity.id
_entity.type
_entity.pdbx_description
1 polymer ?
#
loop_
_entity_poly.entity_id
_entity_poly.type
_entity_poly.pdbx_seq_one_letter_code
_entity_poly.pdbx_strand_id
1 'polypeptide(L)'
;MLGTTLPSIQGVLLEYYALDSGELNVNLQKMKKGLTWDCVFVGHGELDPLTKGEVQKKLMLERFQQENPGFDFSNAEFNGAAPDARTFMGGVKYT
;
A
#
# COMPACT_ATOMS: atom_id res chain seq x y z
N MET A 1 -23.96 3.03 -20.04
CA MET A 1 -22.90 2.61 -19.11
C MET A 1 -21.93 3.77 -18.94
N LEU A 2 -22.01 4.49 -17.83
CA LEU A 2 -21.07 5.57 -17.51
C LEU A 2 -19.91 4.96 -16.72
N GLY A 3 -18.78 4.74 -17.39
CA GLY A 3 -17.55 4.34 -16.72
C GLY A 3 -16.93 5.54 -16.02
N THR A 4 -16.96 5.56 -14.70
CA THR A 4 -16.16 6.48 -13.88
C THR A 4 -14.70 6.05 -13.95
N THR A 5 -13.91 6.79 -14.72
CA THR A 5 -12.45 6.68 -14.68
C THR A 5 -11.96 7.31 -13.37
N LEU A 6 -11.43 6.47 -12.48
CA LEU A 6 -10.83 6.90 -11.23
C LEU A 6 -9.38 7.36 -11.48
N PRO A 7 -9.04 8.63 -11.23
CA PRO A 7 -7.73 9.19 -11.60
C PRO A 7 -6.54 8.57 -10.85
N SER A 8 -6.75 7.82 -9.76
CA SER A 8 -5.71 7.12 -9.00
C SER A 8 -5.55 5.63 -9.37
N ILE A 9 -6.47 5.07 -10.15
CA ILE A 9 -6.56 3.64 -10.46
C ILE A 9 -6.39 3.47 -11.98
N GLN A 10 -5.13 3.43 -12.44
CA GLN A 10 -4.78 3.01 -13.80
C GLN A 10 -4.02 1.70 -13.73
N GLY A 11 -4.61 0.63 -14.27
CA GLY A 11 -3.97 -0.69 -14.40
C GLY A 11 -4.08 -1.60 -13.18
N VAL A 12 -5.31 -1.85 -12.69
CA VAL A 12 -5.55 -2.77 -11.57
C VAL A 12 -6.19 -4.06 -12.07
N LEU A 13 -5.59 -5.20 -11.73
CA LEU A 13 -6.29 -6.48 -11.75
C LEU A 13 -7.32 -6.42 -10.61
N LEU A 14 -8.59 -6.39 -10.98
CA LEU A 14 -9.72 -6.42 -10.05
C LEU A 14 -10.12 -7.89 -9.88
N GLU A 15 -9.84 -8.45 -8.72
CA GLU A 15 -10.38 -9.75 -8.32
C GLU A 15 -11.36 -9.53 -7.18
N TYR A 16 -12.56 -10.10 -7.32
CA TYR A 16 -13.61 -10.05 -6.31
C TYR A 16 -13.95 -11.48 -5.89
N TYR A 17 -14.11 -11.67 -4.59
CA TYR A 17 -14.70 -12.89 -4.04
C TYR A 17 -15.75 -12.49 -3.02
N ALA A 18 -16.96 -13.04 -3.17
CA ALA A 18 -17.97 -12.99 -2.13
C ALA A 18 -17.67 -14.14 -1.17
N LEU A 19 -17.34 -13.83 0.08
CA LEU A 19 -17.34 -14.84 1.13
C LEU A 19 -18.79 -15.10 1.52
N ASP A 20 -19.13 -16.34 1.86
CA ASP A 20 -20.45 -16.74 2.38
C ASP A 20 -20.85 -15.99 3.68
N SER A 21 -19.96 -15.17 4.24
CA SER A 21 -20.20 -14.29 5.39
C SER A 21 -20.98 -13.00 5.06
N GLY A 22 -21.35 -12.76 3.80
CA GLY A 22 -22.06 -11.55 3.38
C GLY A 22 -21.16 -10.32 3.19
N GLU A 23 -19.85 -10.51 3.21
CA GLU A 23 -18.86 -9.45 2.98
C GLU A 23 -18.23 -9.56 1.59
N LEU A 24 -18.26 -8.46 0.84
CA LEU A 24 -17.56 -8.33 -0.44
C LEU A 24 -16.12 -7.88 -0.18
N ASN A 25 -15.17 -8.73 -0.52
CA ASN A 25 -13.76 -8.40 -0.45
C ASN A 25 -13.25 -8.02 -1.86
N VAL A 26 -12.64 -6.85 -1.96
CA VAL A 26 -12.06 -6.33 -3.21
C VAL A 26 -10.56 -6.20 -3.02
N ASN A 27 -9.78 -6.92 -3.83
CA ASN A 27 -8.33 -6.76 -3.86
C ASN A 27 -7.93 -5.82 -5.01
N LEU A 28 -7.08 -4.84 -4.70
CA LEU A 28 -6.56 -3.88 -5.67
C LEU A 28 -5.03 -3.94 -5.68
N GLN A 29 -4.45 -4.19 -6.84
CA GLN A 29 -3.01 -4.09 -7.03
C GLN A 29 -2.60 -2.66 -7.37
N LYS A 30 -1.67 -2.08 -6.60
CA LYS A 30 -1.14 -0.74 -6.90
C LYS A 30 -0.27 -0.77 -8.15
N MET A 31 -0.46 0.21 -9.04
CA MET A 31 0.45 0.42 -10.18
C MET A 31 1.87 0.79 -9.71
N LYS A 32 1.99 1.61 -8.67
CA LYS A 32 3.26 2.08 -8.11
C LYS A 32 3.49 1.40 -6.76
N LYS A 33 4.44 0.47 -6.71
CA LYS A 33 4.82 -0.24 -5.47
C LYS A 33 5.39 0.75 -4.45
N GLY A 34 5.11 0.51 -3.17
CA GLY A 34 5.57 1.36 -2.06
C GLY A 34 4.86 2.71 -1.93
N LEU A 35 3.87 3.03 -2.78
CA LEU A 35 3.11 4.27 -2.68
C LEU A 35 2.06 4.17 -1.56
N THR A 36 2.14 5.05 -0.57
CA THR A 36 1.05 5.26 0.39
C THR A 36 -0.14 5.92 -0.32
N TRP A 37 -1.33 5.37 -0.13
CA TRP A 37 -2.58 5.98 -0.61
C TRP A 37 -3.17 6.78 0.53
N ASP A 38 -3.36 8.09 0.33
CA ASP A 38 -3.95 8.97 1.34
C ASP A 38 -5.46 8.75 1.51
N CYS A 39 -6.11 8.15 0.52
CA CYS A 39 -7.52 7.79 0.55
C CYS A 39 -7.80 6.61 -0.38
N VAL A 40 -8.92 5.93 -0.17
CA VAL A 40 -9.41 4.87 -1.08
C VAL A 40 -10.04 5.51 -2.33
N PHE A 41 -10.88 6.53 -2.13
CA PHE A 41 -11.52 7.28 -3.20
C PHE A 41 -11.20 8.76 -3.07
N VAL A 42 -10.87 9.41 -4.18
CA VAL A 42 -10.61 10.85 -4.23
C VAL A 42 -11.86 11.60 -3.76
N GLY A 43 -11.69 12.53 -2.83
CA GLY A 43 -12.78 13.32 -2.24
C GLY A 43 -13.51 12.64 -1.07
N HIS A 44 -13.14 11.42 -0.69
CA HIS A 44 -13.71 10.69 0.45
C HIS A 44 -12.74 10.65 1.63
N GLY A 45 -12.44 11.82 2.20
CA GLY A 45 -11.58 11.96 3.39
C GLY A 45 -10.12 11.51 3.15
N GLU A 46 -9.20 12.06 3.93
CA GLU A 46 -7.80 11.62 3.92
C GLU A 46 -7.52 10.84 5.21
N LEU A 47 -6.57 9.91 5.14
CA LEU A 47 -6.00 9.27 6.32
C LEU A 47 -5.47 10.34 7.27
N ASP A 48 -5.76 10.17 8.56
CA ASP A 48 -5.17 11.03 9.56
C ASP A 48 -3.63 10.86 9.60
N PRO A 49 -2.87 11.87 10.06
CA PRO A 49 -1.41 11.84 10.01
C PRO A 49 -0.77 10.68 10.76
N LEU A 50 -1.40 10.19 11.85
CA LEU A 50 -0.87 9.08 12.63
C LEU A 50 -1.00 7.77 11.85
N THR A 51 -2.21 7.47 11.36
CA THR A 51 -2.46 6.28 10.53
C THR A 51 -1.61 6.30 9.26
N LYS A 52 -1.44 7.46 8.63
CA LYS A 52 -0.54 7.60 7.47
C LYS A 52 0.90 7.23 7.80
N GLY A 53 1.40 7.66 8.96
CA GLY A 53 2.72 7.29 9.45
C GLY A 53 2.87 5.78 9.71
N GLU A 54 1.86 5.14 10.27
CA GLU A 54 1.85 3.68 10.48
C GLU A 54 1.88 2.90 9.16
N VAL A 55 1.09 3.33 8.17
CA VAL A 55 1.11 2.72 6.82
C VAL A 55 2.49 2.88 6.17
N GLN A 56 3.14 4.04 6.29
CA GLN A 56 4.49 4.25 5.78
C GLN A 56 5.51 3.32 6.44
N LYS A 57 5.46 3.16 7.77
CA LYS A 57 6.31 2.22 8.51
C LYS A 57 6.13 0.79 8.02
N LYS A 58 4.88 0.35 7.85
CA LYS A 58 4.56 -1.00 7.37
C LYS A 58 5.11 -1.24 5.96
N LEU A 59 4.88 -0.31 5.03
CA LEU A 59 5.40 -0.41 3.66
C LEU A 59 6.93 -0.44 3.62
N MET A 60 7.60 0.33 4.49
CA MET A 60 9.05 0.31 4.64
C MET A 60 9.56 -1.05 5.14
N LEU A 61 8.89 -1.64 6.14
CA LEU A 61 9.25 -2.94 6.69
C LEU A 61 9.10 -4.05 5.63
N GLU A 62 7.97 -4.07 4.93
CA GLU A 62 7.71 -5.01 3.84
C GLU A 62 8.77 -4.92 2.74
N ARG A 63 9.18 -3.69 2.37
CA ARG A 63 10.25 -3.48 1.40
C ARG A 63 11.59 -4.03 1.88
N PHE A 64 11.98 -3.74 3.13
CA PHE A 64 13.25 -4.23 3.67
C PHE A 64 13.31 -5.76 3.75
N GLN A 65 12.20 -6.39 4.11
CA GLN A 65 12.06 -7.84 4.09
C GLN A 65 12.24 -8.40 2.66
N GLN A 66 11.62 -7.76 1.68
CA GLN A 66 11.76 -8.17 0.28
C GLN A 66 13.19 -8.00 -0.25
N GLU A 67 13.89 -6.94 0.14
CA GLU A 67 15.26 -6.65 -0.30
C GLU A 67 16.32 -7.55 0.37
N ASN A 68 16.02 -8.14 1.54
CA ASN A 68 16.98 -8.92 2.33
C ASN A 68 16.42 -10.31 2.67
N PRO A 69 16.29 -11.22 1.67
CA PRO A 69 15.83 -12.57 1.91
C PRO A 69 16.81 -13.31 2.83
N GLY A 70 16.29 -13.89 3.92
CA GLY A 70 17.09 -14.64 4.91
C GLY A 70 17.47 -13.87 6.18
N PHE A 71 17.10 -12.59 6.27
CA PHE A 71 17.16 -11.84 7.52
C PHE A 71 15.79 -11.89 8.22
N ASP A 72 15.78 -12.12 9.54
CA ASP A 72 14.55 -12.16 10.33
C ASP A 72 14.18 -10.76 10.83
N PHE A 73 13.10 -10.21 10.28
CA PHE A 73 12.54 -8.91 10.68
C PHE A 73 11.26 -9.05 11.51
N SER A 74 10.92 -10.23 12.01
CA SER A 74 9.65 -10.48 12.72
C SER A 74 9.48 -9.62 13.97
N ASN A 75 10.58 -9.21 14.61
CA ASN A 75 10.61 -8.35 15.79
C ASN A 75 11.13 -6.93 15.49
N ALA A 76 11.21 -6.54 14.22
CA ALA A 76 11.71 -5.23 13.84
C ALA A 76 10.58 -4.18 13.85
N GLU A 77 10.83 -3.04 14.47
CA GLU A 77 9.89 -1.93 14.55
C GLU A 77 10.55 -0.61 14.11
N PHE A 78 9.78 0.24 13.44
CA PHE A 78 10.16 1.62 13.18
C PHE A 78 9.77 2.53 14.35
N ASN A 79 10.76 2.93 15.15
CA ASN A 79 10.60 3.82 16.30
C ASN A 79 10.54 5.33 15.95
N GLY A 80 10.78 5.71 14.70
CA GLY A 80 10.76 7.10 14.22
C GLY A 80 9.80 7.33 13.04
N ALA A 81 9.88 8.51 12.41
CA ALA A 81 9.16 8.78 11.18
C ALA A 81 9.73 7.93 10.04
N ALA A 82 8.88 7.15 9.37
CA ALA A 82 9.29 6.37 8.21
C ALA A 82 9.26 7.26 6.95
N PRO A 83 10.35 7.31 6.16
CA PRO A 83 10.35 8.01 4.88
C PRO A 83 9.49 7.25 3.85
N ASP A 84 9.26 7.88 2.69
CA ASP A 84 8.50 7.24 1.60
C ASP A 84 9.27 6.02 1.06
N ALA A 85 8.68 4.83 1.25
CA ALA A 85 9.22 3.55 0.81
C ALA A 85 9.51 3.49 -0.68
N ARG A 86 8.83 4.31 -1.50
CA ARG A 86 9.06 4.35 -2.93
C ARG A 86 10.36 5.04 -3.34
N THR A 87 10.82 6.02 -2.57
CA THR A 87 11.94 6.90 -2.96
C THR A 87 13.16 6.76 -2.08
N PHE A 88 12.99 6.30 -0.84
CA PHE A 88 14.06 6.14 0.12
C PHE A 88 15.12 5.13 -0.36
N MET A 89 16.42 5.38 -0.11
CA MET A 89 17.54 4.46 -0.43
C MET A 89 17.46 3.79 -1.82
N GLY A 90 17.35 4.59 -2.89
CA GLY A 90 17.30 4.07 -4.27
C GLY A 90 15.93 3.56 -4.73
N GLY A 91 14.93 3.61 -3.85
CA GLY A 91 13.53 3.36 -4.18
C GLY A 91 13.16 1.91 -4.49
N VAL A 92 11.88 1.69 -4.76
CA VAL A 92 11.36 0.34 -5.05
C VAL A 92 11.82 -0.14 -6.42
N LYS A 93 12.41 -1.34 -6.47
CA LYS A 93 12.78 -2.01 -7.71
C LYS A 93 11.56 -2.66 -8.37
N TYR A 94 11.40 -2.40 -9.66
CA TYR A 94 10.41 -3.03 -10.53
C TYR A 94 11.11 -4.13 -11.32
N THR A 95 11.53 -5.17 -10.63
CA THR A 95 11.86 -6.47 -11.24
C THR A 95 10.59 -7.26 -11.49
#